data_AF-A0A1A8CAC7-F1
#
_entry.id   AF-A0A1A8CAC7-F1
#
_cell.length_a   1.000
_cell.length_b   1.000
_cell.length_c   1.000
_cell.angle_alpha   90.00
_cell.angle_beta   90.00
_cell.angle_gamma   90.00
#
_symmetry.space_group_name_H-M   'P 1'
#
loop_
_entity.id
_entity.type
_entity.pdbx_description
1 polymer ?
#
loop_
_entity_poly.entity_id
_entity_poly.type
_entity_poly.pdbx_seq_one_letter_code
_entity_poly.pdbx_strand_id
1 'polypeptide(L)'
;MAMYKKFLELGLRDAFPNVDICLRTYLTLPIANCSGERSFSVLKRVKTHQRATVTGKKLNAFALLAIENGFTTALDFQDIIEDFTTSKLRRKHL
;
A
#
# COMPACT_ATOMS: atom_id res chain seq x y z
N MET A 1 -14.38 -13.73 10.65
CA MET A 1 -13.19 -14.60 10.85
C MET A 1 -13.45 -15.83 11.70
N ALA A 2 -14.18 -15.75 12.82
CA ALA A 2 -14.42 -16.90 13.72
C ALA A 2 -15.01 -18.14 13.01
N MET A 3 -15.97 -17.92 12.09
CA MET A 3 -16.56 -18.99 11.28
C MET A 3 -15.55 -19.69 10.36
N TYR A 4 -14.67 -18.94 9.69
CA TYR A 4 -13.63 -19.54 8.84
C TYR A 4 -12.57 -20.30 9.65
N LYS A 5 -12.23 -19.80 10.85
CA LYS A 5 -11.36 -20.55 11.78
C LYS A 5 -11.96 -21.90 12.15
N LYS A 6 -13.25 -21.92 12.52
CA LYS A 6 -13.96 -23.15 12.85
C LYS A 6 -14.10 -24.10 11.65
N PHE A 7 -14.25 -23.55 10.45
CA PHE A 7 -14.27 -24.32 9.21
C PHE A 7 -12.92 -25.04 8.96
N LEU A 8 -11.79 -24.40 9.28
CA LEU A 8 -10.46 -25.01 9.20
C LEU A 8 -10.22 -26.07 10.29
N GLU A 9 -10.64 -25.80 11.53
CA GLU A 9 -10.52 -26.75 12.65
C GLU A 9 -11.27 -28.07 12.39
N LEU A 10 -12.39 -28.00 11.68
CA LEU A 10 -13.21 -29.15 11.31
C LEU A 10 -12.67 -29.92 10.08
N GLY A 11 -11.55 -29.50 9.49
CA GLY A 11 -10.97 -30.16 8.31
C GLY A 11 -11.81 -30.07 7.04
N LEU A 12 -12.79 -29.16 6.99
CA LEU A 12 -13.78 -29.07 5.90
C LEU A 12 -13.23 -28.51 4.59
N ARG A 13 -11.98 -28.03 4.62
CA ARG A 13 -11.29 -27.48 3.44
C ARG A 13 -11.14 -28.50 2.32
N ASP A 14 -10.77 -29.73 2.67
CA ASP A 14 -10.53 -30.80 1.68
C ASP A 14 -11.85 -31.41 1.20
N ALA A 15 -12.88 -31.41 2.05
CA ALA A 15 -14.22 -31.87 1.72
C ALA A 15 -14.99 -30.86 0.83
N PHE A 16 -14.78 -29.56 1.03
CA PHE A 16 -15.52 -28.49 0.34
C PHE A 16 -14.58 -27.38 -0.17
N PRO A 17 -13.75 -27.65 -1.19
CA PRO A 17 -12.75 -26.70 -1.69
C PRO A 17 -13.38 -25.41 -2.26
N ASN A 18 -14.53 -25.52 -2.92
CA ASN A 18 -15.23 -24.34 -3.48
C ASN A 18 -15.77 -23.42 -2.39
N VAL A 19 -16.27 -23.99 -1.28
CA VAL A 19 -16.80 -23.22 -0.15
C VAL A 19 -15.66 -22.47 0.54
N ASP A 20 -14.51 -23.11 0.69
CA ASP A 20 -13.31 -22.48 1.21
C ASP A 20 -12.85 -21.28 0.35
N ILE A 21 -12.84 -21.41 -0.97
CA ILE A 21 -12.48 -20.31 -1.88
C ILE A 21 -13.48 -19.14 -1.73
N CYS A 22 -14.78 -19.44 -1.67
CA CYS A 22 -15.81 -18.43 -1.45
C CYS A 22 -15.64 -17.71 -0.11
N LEU A 23 -15.36 -18.45 0.97
CA LEU A 23 -15.13 -17.88 2.30
C LEU A 23 -13.87 -17.00 2.35
N ARG A 24 -12.77 -17.43 1.71
CA ARG A 24 -11.57 -16.60 1.59
C ARG A 24 -11.86 -15.31 0.83
N THR A 25 -12.52 -15.43 -0.33
CA THR A 25 -12.88 -14.27 -1.16
C THR A 25 -13.75 -13.31 -0.37
N TYR A 26 -14.78 -13.82 0.31
CA TYR A 26 -15.66 -13.04 1.17
C TYR A 26 -14.90 -12.32 2.30
N LEU A 27 -13.91 -12.96 2.92
CA LEU A 27 -13.11 -12.34 3.97
C LEU A 27 -12.14 -11.27 3.44
N THR A 28 -11.69 -11.38 2.19
CA THR A 28 -10.84 -10.38 1.55
C THR A 28 -11.62 -9.23 0.92
N LEU A 29 -12.91 -9.41 0.67
CA LEU A 29 -13.77 -8.36 0.15
C LEU A 29 -13.88 -7.24 1.19
N PRO A 30 -13.59 -5.98 0.82
CA PRO A 30 -13.78 -4.85 1.71
C PRO A 30 -15.28 -4.55 1.85
N ILE A 31 -15.97 -5.27 2.74
CA ILE A 31 -17.39 -5.06 3.05
C ILE A 31 -17.59 -3.69 3.72
N ALA A 32 -16.57 -3.19 4.42
CA ALA A 32 -16.53 -1.84 4.98
C ALA A 32 -15.53 -0.98 4.20
N ASN A 33 -16.03 0.08 3.57
CA ASN A 33 -15.28 1.10 2.84
C ASN A 33 -14.35 1.95 3.73
N CYS A 34 -14.39 1.81 5.05
CA CYS A 34 -13.64 2.62 6.01
C CYS A 34 -12.12 2.65 5.74
N SER A 35 -11.54 1.54 5.28
CA SER A 35 -10.11 1.50 4.87
C SER A 35 -9.84 2.36 3.64
N GLY A 36 -10.75 2.34 2.66
CA GLY A 36 -10.70 3.21 1.48
C GLY A 36 -10.88 4.68 1.87
N GLU A 37 -11.88 5.00 2.69
CA GLU A 37 -12.11 6.37 3.20
C GLU A 37 -10.90 6.91 3.97
N ARG A 38 -10.30 6.09 4.83
CA ARG A 38 -9.05 6.43 5.54
C ARG A 38 -7.92 6.70 4.56
N SER A 39 -7.77 5.88 3.52
CA SER A 39 -6.74 6.05 2.48
C SER A 39 -6.96 7.32 1.66
N PHE A 40 -8.20 7.65 1.30
CA PHE A 40 -8.55 8.90 0.62
C PHE A 40 -8.34 10.13 1.50
N SER A 41 -8.62 10.03 2.80
CA SER A 41 -8.33 11.09 3.77
C SER A 41 -6.82 11.36 3.88
N VAL A 42 -6.00 10.31 3.92
CA VAL A 42 -4.53 10.43 3.86
C VAL A 42 -4.09 11.02 2.51
N LEU A 43 -4.66 10.57 1.39
CA LEU A 43 -4.33 11.11 0.07
C LEU A 43 -4.67 12.60 -0.04
N LYS A 44 -5.75 13.06 0.59
CA LYS A 44 -6.11 14.49 0.69
C LYS A 44 -5.03 15.29 1.45
N ARG A 45 -4.39 14.70 2.47
CA ARG A 45 -3.24 15.31 3.17
C ARG A 45 -1.95 15.29 2.33
N VAL A 46 -1.75 14.27 1.50
CA VAL A 46 -0.61 14.20 0.57
C VAL A 46 -0.77 15.21 -0.57
N LYS A 47 -2.01 15.38 -1.07
CA LYS A 47 -2.40 16.36 -2.10
C LYS A 47 -2.82 17.68 -1.45
N THR A 48 -1.86 18.43 -0.93
CA THR A 48 -2.13 19.78 -0.39
C THR A 48 -2.36 20.80 -1.49
N HIS A 49 -3.03 21.91 -1.15
CA HIS A 49 -3.28 23.02 -2.09
C HIS A 49 -1.97 23.58 -2.68
N GLN A 50 -0.90 23.67 -1.88
CA GLN A 50 0.43 24.07 -2.35
C GLN A 50 1.08 23.07 -3.31
N ARG A 51 0.64 21.80 -3.29
CA ARG A 51 1.10 20.72 -4.18
C ARG A 51 0.08 20.41 -5.30
N ALA A 52 -0.87 21.32 -5.56
CA ALA A 52 -1.93 21.10 -6.54
C ALA A 52 -1.42 20.88 -7.98
N THR A 53 -0.19 21.31 -8.29
CA THR A 53 0.49 21.14 -9.59
C THR A 53 1.26 19.83 -9.74
N VAL A 54 1.32 18.97 -8.72
CA VAL A 54 2.01 17.68 -8.81
C VAL A 54 1.31 16.75 -9.81
N THR A 55 2.02 16.35 -10.86
CA THR A 55 1.53 15.43 -11.88
C THR A 55 1.10 14.09 -11.27
N GLY A 56 0.08 13.43 -11.86
CA GLY A 56 -0.46 12.15 -11.38
C GLY A 56 0.60 11.08 -11.09
N LYS A 57 1.65 10.96 -11.92
CA LYS A 57 2.75 10.01 -11.69
C LYS A 57 3.49 10.24 -10.36
N LYS A 58 3.81 11.51 -10.04
CA LYS A 58 4.49 11.88 -8.79
C LYS A 58 3.55 11.73 -7.60
N LEU A 59 2.26 12.05 -7.78
CA LEU A 59 1.26 11.87 -6.73
C LEU A 59 1.10 10.39 -6.36
N ASN A 60 1.10 9.49 -7.36
CA ASN A 60 1.06 8.04 -7.12
C ASN A 60 2.30 7.56 -6.35
N ALA A 61 3.49 8.05 -6.69
CA ALA A 61 4.70 7.72 -5.94
C ALA A 61 4.61 8.18 -4.47
N PHE A 62 4.10 9.39 -4.21
CA PHE A 62 3.87 9.86 -2.84
C PHE A 62 2.80 9.06 -2.09
N ALA A 63 1.73 8.65 -2.78
CA ALA A 63 0.71 7.80 -2.19
C ALA A 63 1.31 6.44 -1.79
N LEU A 64 2.16 5.85 -2.64
CA LEU A 64 2.86 4.60 -2.34
C LEU A 64 3.77 4.72 -1.12
N LEU A 65 4.56 5.80 -1.03
CA LEU A 65 5.41 6.06 0.14
C LEU A 65 4.58 6.27 1.43
N ALA A 66 3.40 6.87 1.32
CA ALA A 66 2.51 7.06 2.46
C ALA A 66 1.81 5.76 2.92
N ILE A 67 1.54 4.84 1.99
CA ILE A 67 1.04 3.48 2.31
C ILE A 67 2.14 2.69 2.99
N GLU A 68 3.36 2.70 2.42
CA GLU A 68 4.55 2.02 2.93
C GLU A 68 5.35 2.88 3.93
N ASN A 69 4.64 3.71 4.73
CA ASN A 69 5.29 4.66 5.63
C ASN A 69 6.18 3.96 6.68
N GLY A 70 5.81 2.76 7.11
CA GLY A 70 6.61 1.97 8.06
C GLY A 70 7.98 1.62 7.52
N PHE A 71 8.06 1.18 6.26
CA PHE A 71 9.32 0.94 5.56
C PHE A 71 10.06 2.24 5.28
N THR A 72 9.35 3.25 4.78
CA THR A 72 9.94 4.54 4.40
C THR A 72 10.58 5.27 5.58
N THR A 73 10.01 5.15 6.78
CA THR A 73 10.56 5.76 8.01
C THR A 73 11.81 5.02 8.51
N ALA A 74 11.97 3.74 8.15
CA ALA A 74 13.12 2.92 8.53
C ALA A 74 14.31 3.04 7.57
N LEU A 75 14.16 3.73 6.44
CA LEU A 75 15.24 3.94 5.47
C LEU A 75 16.27 4.94 5.99
N ASP A 76 17.55 4.68 5.70
CA ASP A 76 18.60 5.68 5.84
C ASP A 76 18.57 6.64 4.65
N PHE A 77 18.39 7.92 4.93
CA PHE A 77 18.38 8.96 3.90
C PHE A 77 19.77 9.28 3.38
N GLN A 78 20.83 8.94 4.10
CA GLN A 78 22.20 9.28 3.71
C GLN A 78 22.60 8.58 2.41
N ASP A 79 22.34 7.26 2.33
CA ASP A 79 22.59 6.46 1.13
C ASP A 79 21.77 6.97 -0.07
N ILE A 80 20.51 7.32 0.17
CA ILE A 80 19.60 7.84 -0.87
C ILE A 80 20.10 9.18 -1.41
N ILE A 81 20.62 10.05 -0.53
CA ILE A 81 21.18 11.35 -0.93
C ILE A 81 22.45 11.12 -1.75
N GLU A 82 23.33 10.22 -1.35
CA GLU A 82 24.55 9.91 -2.08
C GLU A 82 24.25 9.36 -3.49
N ASP A 83 23.32 8.42 -3.62
CA ASP A 83 22.83 7.89 -4.89
C ASP A 83 22.18 8.98 -5.77
N PHE A 84 21.42 9.88 -5.17
CA PHE A 84 20.81 10.98 -5.90
C PHE A 84 21.86 11.97 -6.41
N THR A 85 22.90 12.25 -5.62
CA THR A 85 23.98 13.16 -6.03
C THR A 85 24.83 12.56 -7.14
N THR A 86 25.25 11.29 -7.03
CA THR A 86 26.02 10.60 -8.08
C THR A 86 25.24 10.51 -9.41
N SER A 87 23.94 10.21 -9.35
CA SER A 87 23.09 10.17 -10.55
C SER A 87 22.86 11.55 -11.19
N LYS A 88 22.83 12.63 -10.41
CA LYS A 88 22.71 14.01 -10.92
C LYS A 88 24.03 14.59 -11.43
N LEU A 89 25.16 14.27 -10.81
CA LEU A 89 26.49 14.67 -11.25
C LEU A 89 26.82 14.13 -12.64
N ARG A 90 26.37 12.90 -12.95
CA ARG A 90 26.45 12.31 -14.29
C ARG A 90 25.77 13.14 -15.39
N ARG A 91 24.78 13.99 -15.07
CA ARG A 91 24.15 14.90 -16.05
C ARG A 91 24.87 16.23 -16.24
N LYS A 92 25.84 16.58 -15.39
CA LYS A 92 26.65 17.80 -15.55
C LYS A 92 27.91 17.58 -16.38
N HIS A 93 28.35 16.33 -16.54
CA HIS A 93 29.58 15.99 -17.27
C HIS A 93 29.36 15.56 -18.73
N LEU A 94 28.12 15.69 -19.23
CA LEU A 94 27.72 15.61 -20.63
C LEU A 94 27.20 16.98 -21.05
#